data_AF-A0A1G3QIX0-F1
#
_entry.id   AF-A0A1G3QIX0-F1
#
_cell.length_a   1.000
_cell.length_b   1.000
_cell.length_c   1.000
_cell.angle_alpha   90.00
_cell.angle_beta   90.00
_cell.angle_gamma   90.00
#
_symmetry.space_group_name_H-M   'P 1'
#
loop_
_entity.id
_entity.type
_entity.pdbx_description
1 polymer ?
#
loop_
_entity_poly.entity_id
_entity_poly.type
_entity_poly.pdbx_seq_one_letter_code
_entity_poly.pdbx_strand_id
1 'polypeptide(L)'
;MKNMNIVPLVRFPPAKPAVNYDRQYGDSRMKFMISINSLIRGRMHQVTAYLVTLYYLEIIFLMFSLLFLYGKLAAIGAGMLLTILLAYHIIQIYFRKNLHRKIQLFIIDIHASFAVGYLFYNTARGLESDPAALFIFITRTVILIFELMLLFVLTRDEVVAGFSRSG
;
A
#
# COMPACT_ATOMS: atom_id res chain seq x y z
N MET A 1 19.88 -86.66 -14.68
CA MET A 1 18.65 -86.11 -14.08
C MET A 1 19.03 -85.57 -12.71
N LYS A 2 18.85 -84.33 -12.27
CA LYS A 2 18.23 -83.10 -12.81
C LYS A 2 18.89 -81.95 -12.00
N ASN A 3 19.53 -81.00 -12.66
CA ASN A 3 20.09 -79.79 -12.03
C ASN A 3 18.96 -79.03 -11.31
N MET A 4 19.04 -78.84 -9.99
CA MET A 4 18.16 -77.94 -9.25
C MET A 4 18.84 -76.59 -9.11
N ASN A 5 18.39 -75.67 -9.96
CA ASN A 5 18.84 -74.30 -10.09
C ASN A 5 18.38 -73.50 -8.85
N ILE A 6 19.33 -72.87 -8.14
CA ILE A 6 19.05 -72.03 -6.97
C ILE A 6 18.61 -70.67 -7.51
N VAL A 7 17.35 -70.30 -7.27
CA VAL A 7 16.81 -68.99 -7.70
C VAL A 7 17.46 -67.89 -6.84
N PRO A 8 18.02 -66.81 -7.43
CA PRO A 8 18.59 -65.73 -6.64
C PRO A 8 17.49 -64.91 -5.98
N LEU A 9 17.65 -64.63 -4.68
CA LEU A 9 16.80 -63.69 -3.94
C LEU A 9 16.85 -62.31 -4.62
N VAL A 10 15.71 -61.89 -5.17
CA VAL A 10 15.52 -60.54 -5.71
C VAL A 10 15.72 -59.55 -4.55
N ARG A 11 16.83 -58.80 -4.57
CA ARG A 11 17.02 -57.68 -3.63
C ARG A 11 15.99 -56.61 -3.97
N PHE A 12 15.02 -56.40 -3.09
CA PHE A 12 14.21 -55.20 -3.13
C PHE A 12 15.13 -53.98 -2.96
N PRO A 13 14.96 -52.93 -3.79
CA PRO A 13 15.67 -51.68 -3.55
C PRO A 13 15.30 -51.17 -2.14
N PRO A 14 16.23 -50.53 -1.42
CA PRO A 14 15.92 -49.97 -0.10
C PRO A 14 14.72 -49.03 -0.24
N ALA A 15 13.77 -49.14 0.69
CA ALA A 15 12.61 -48.27 0.73
C ALA A 15 13.08 -46.82 0.67
N LYS A 16 12.61 -46.06 -0.33
CA LYS A 16 12.90 -44.62 -0.43
C LYS A 16 12.49 -43.96 0.89
N PRO A 17 13.35 -43.11 1.48
CA PRO A 17 13.02 -42.46 2.74
C PRO A 17 11.71 -41.69 2.56
N ALA A 18 10.79 -41.85 3.51
CA ALA A 18 9.53 -41.14 3.51
C ALA A 18 9.80 -39.63 3.53
N VAL A 19 9.60 -38.98 2.39
CA VAL A 19 9.68 -37.52 2.28
C VAL A 19 8.54 -36.98 3.13
N ASN A 20 8.88 -36.32 4.24
CA ASN A 20 7.90 -35.66 5.10
C ASN A 20 7.42 -34.39 4.38
N TYR A 21 6.40 -34.55 3.54
CA TYR A 21 5.86 -33.49 2.68
C TYR A 21 5.36 -32.27 3.46
N ASP A 22 4.89 -32.46 4.70
CA ASP A 22 4.35 -31.37 5.55
C ASP A 22 5.42 -30.38 6.00
N ARG A 23 6.65 -30.83 6.32
CA ARG A 23 7.74 -29.92 6.67
C ARG A 23 8.23 -29.11 5.47
N GLN A 24 8.31 -29.71 4.28
CA GLN A 24 8.90 -29.05 3.11
C GLN A 24 7.94 -28.04 2.45
N TYR A 25 6.63 -28.35 2.41
CA TYR A 25 5.62 -27.43 1.87
C TYR A 25 5.24 -26.31 2.85
N GLY A 26 5.18 -26.59 4.16
CA GLY A 26 4.99 -25.56 5.20
C GLY A 26 6.15 -24.57 5.22
N ASP A 27 7.38 -25.06 5.12
CA ASP A 27 8.61 -24.25 5.11
C ASP A 27 8.73 -23.40 3.83
N SER A 28 8.34 -23.93 2.66
CA SER A 28 8.41 -23.17 1.40
C SER A 28 7.42 -22.01 1.35
N ARG A 29 6.17 -22.23 1.78
CA ARG A 29 5.17 -21.14 1.89
C ARG A 29 5.53 -20.14 2.97
N MET A 30 5.99 -20.61 4.13
CA MET A 30 6.44 -19.74 5.22
C MET A 30 7.64 -18.88 4.81
N LYS A 31 8.67 -19.49 4.17
CA LYS A 31 9.84 -18.77 3.64
C LYS A 31 9.45 -17.77 2.55
N PHE A 32 8.51 -18.13 1.68
CA PHE A 32 7.98 -17.21 0.67
C PHE A 32 7.27 -16.01 1.31
N MET A 33 6.40 -16.24 2.30
CA MET A 33 5.71 -15.17 3.04
C MET A 33 6.69 -14.28 3.82
N ILE A 34 7.73 -14.87 4.44
CA ILE A 34 8.79 -14.14 5.15
C ILE A 34 9.62 -13.31 4.18
N SER A 35 9.96 -13.85 3.00
CA SER A 35 10.69 -13.15 1.94
C SER A 35 9.89 -11.98 1.37
N ILE A 36 8.59 -12.18 1.12
CA ILE A 36 7.69 -11.09 0.71
C ILE A 36 7.64 -10.00 1.79
N ASN A 37 7.46 -10.37 3.05
CA ASN A 37 7.40 -9.41 4.16
C ASN A 37 8.70 -8.62 4.30
N SER A 38 9.87 -9.25 4.13
CA SER A 38 11.16 -8.56 4.20
C SER A 38 11.42 -7.62 3.01
N LEU A 39 11.01 -8.01 1.80
CA LEU A 39 11.07 -7.16 0.60
C LEU A 39 10.13 -5.96 0.70
N ILE A 40 8.91 -6.19 1.18
CA ILE A 40 7.92 -5.15 1.45
C ILE A 40 8.51 -4.15 2.46
N ARG A 41 9.00 -4.63 3.61
CA ARG A 41 9.65 -3.79 4.64
C ARG A 41 10.77 -2.91 4.09
N GLY A 42 11.66 -3.47 3.26
CA GLY A 42 12.77 -2.75 2.67
C GLY A 42 12.34 -1.61 1.73
N ARG A 43 11.17 -1.73 1.09
CA ARG A 43 10.66 -0.79 0.07
C ARG A 43 9.50 0.08 0.56
N MET A 44 9.15 0.07 1.84
CA MET A 44 7.98 0.82 2.35
C MET A 44 8.04 2.32 2.07
N HIS A 45 9.21 2.93 2.17
CA HIS A 45 9.43 4.33 1.80
C HIS A 45 9.06 4.63 0.33
N GLN A 46 9.37 3.71 -0.59
CA GLN A 46 9.02 3.85 -2.01
C GLN A 46 7.51 3.69 -2.21
N VAL A 47 6.91 2.66 -1.60
CA VAL A 47 5.46 2.44 -1.67
C VAL A 47 4.69 3.63 -1.11
N THR A 48 5.15 4.18 0.02
CA THR A 48 4.58 5.40 0.62
C THR A 48 4.67 6.56 -0.36
N ALA A 49 5.85 6.81 -0.94
CA ALA A 49 6.04 7.88 -1.91
C ALA A 49 5.12 7.73 -3.14
N TYR A 50 4.89 6.50 -3.62
CA TYR A 50 3.93 6.23 -4.70
C TYR A 50 2.48 6.51 -4.27
N LEU A 51 2.07 6.06 -3.09
CA LEU A 51 0.69 6.29 -2.62
C LEU A 51 0.42 7.77 -2.36
N VAL A 52 1.42 8.53 -1.93
CA VAL A 52 1.31 9.99 -1.75
C VAL A 52 1.03 10.71 -3.08
N THR A 53 1.37 10.13 -4.24
CA THR A 53 1.03 10.75 -5.53
C THR A 53 -0.49 10.82 -5.75
N LEU A 54 -1.29 9.99 -5.09
CA LEU A 54 -2.75 10.03 -5.19
C LEU A 54 -3.34 11.38 -4.73
N TYR A 55 -2.65 12.12 -3.86
CA TYR A 55 -3.07 13.45 -3.44
C TYR A 55 -3.04 14.50 -4.57
N TYR A 56 -2.43 14.21 -5.73
CA TYR A 56 -2.61 15.05 -6.90
C TYR A 56 -4.08 15.14 -7.32
N LEU A 57 -4.86 14.07 -7.15
CA LEU A 57 -6.30 14.08 -7.47
C LEU A 57 -7.06 15.01 -6.53
N GLU A 58 -6.73 15.01 -5.24
CA GLU A 58 -7.32 15.93 -4.26
C GLU A 58 -6.99 17.40 -4.58
N ILE A 59 -5.76 17.68 -5.01
CA ILE A 59 -5.38 19.02 -5.48
C ILE A 59 -6.24 19.42 -6.68
N ILE A 60 -6.45 18.52 -7.64
CA ILE A 60 -7.30 18.80 -8.82
C ILE A 60 -8.75 19.07 -8.40
N PHE A 61 -9.32 18.27 -7.50
CA PHE A 61 -10.69 18.51 -7.00
C PHE A 61 -10.81 19.85 -6.26
N LEU A 62 -9.77 20.21 -5.48
CA LEU A 62 -9.70 21.50 -4.82
C LEU A 62 -9.57 22.65 -5.83
N MET A 63 -8.79 22.49 -6.90
CA MET A 63 -8.68 23.48 -7.98
C MET A 63 -10.04 23.71 -8.66
N PHE A 64 -10.79 22.66 -8.97
CA PHE A 64 -12.15 22.80 -9.51
C PHE A 64 -13.06 23.56 -8.54
N SER A 65 -13.03 23.20 -7.25
CA SER A 65 -13.83 23.89 -6.24
C SER A 65 -13.46 25.37 -6.14
N LEU A 66 -12.17 25.71 -6.11
CA LEU A 66 -11.69 27.09 -6.08
C LEU A 66 -12.03 27.86 -7.36
N LEU A 67 -12.04 27.21 -8.51
CA LEU A 67 -12.40 27.84 -9.78
C LEU A 67 -13.84 28.38 -9.73
N PHE A 68 -14.76 27.65 -9.10
CA PHE A 68 -16.14 28.08 -8.92
C PHE A 68 -16.32 29.14 -7.82
N LEU A 69 -15.55 29.04 -6.71
CA LEU A 69 -15.72 29.95 -5.56
C LEU A 69 -14.96 31.28 -5.68
N TYR A 70 -13.72 31.23 -6.14
CA TYR A 70 -12.77 32.36 -6.11
C TYR A 70 -12.20 32.70 -7.50
N GLY A 71 -12.56 31.93 -8.52
CA GLY A 71 -12.15 32.16 -9.90
C GLY A 71 -10.78 31.59 -10.27
N LYS A 72 -10.37 31.88 -11.51
CA LYS A 72 -9.24 31.23 -12.18
C LYS A 72 -7.89 31.48 -11.49
N LEU A 73 -7.64 32.71 -11.03
CA LEU A 73 -6.35 33.06 -10.42
C LEU A 73 -6.11 32.29 -9.11
N ALA A 74 -7.13 32.21 -8.26
CA ALA A 74 -7.06 31.46 -7.00
C ALA A 74 -6.82 29.97 -7.25
N ALA A 75 -7.57 29.37 -8.21
CA ALA A 75 -7.42 27.97 -8.56
C ALA A 75 -6.02 27.63 -9.08
N ILE A 76 -5.49 28.43 -10.01
CA ILE A 76 -4.14 28.21 -10.57
C ILE A 76 -3.06 28.42 -9.51
N GLY A 77 -3.16 29.50 -8.72
CA GLY A 77 -2.17 29.81 -7.69
C GLY A 77 -2.09 28.73 -6.62
N ALA A 78 -3.24 28.30 -6.09
CA ALA A 78 -3.30 27.22 -5.11
C ALA A 78 -2.82 25.88 -5.69
N GLY A 79 -3.26 25.54 -6.91
CA GLY A 79 -2.85 24.31 -7.58
C GLY A 79 -1.34 24.22 -7.79
N MET A 80 -0.72 25.30 -8.28
CA MET A 80 0.72 25.37 -8.50
C MET A 80 1.50 25.23 -7.19
N LEU A 81 1.10 25.98 -6.16
CA LEU A 81 1.73 25.94 -4.84
C LEU A 81 1.65 24.53 -4.22
N LEU A 82 0.44 23.96 -4.16
CA LEU A 82 0.21 22.65 -3.55
C LEU A 82 0.92 21.53 -4.31
N THR A 83 0.97 21.60 -5.63
CA THR A 83 1.71 20.63 -6.47
C THR A 83 3.20 20.65 -6.14
N ILE A 84 3.81 21.83 -6.04
CA ILE A 84 5.24 21.96 -5.69
C ILE A 84 5.50 21.41 -4.28
N LEU A 85 4.63 21.75 -3.32
CA LEU A 85 4.73 21.26 -1.95
C LEU A 85 4.59 19.73 -1.88
N LEU A 86 3.64 19.16 -2.63
CA LEU A 86 3.44 17.72 -2.68
C LEU A 86 4.62 17.01 -3.31
N ALA A 87 5.16 17.52 -4.43
CA ALA A 87 6.35 16.98 -5.07
C ALA A 87 7.56 16.98 -4.11
N TYR A 88 7.78 18.10 -3.41
CA TYR A 88 8.81 18.18 -2.38
C TYR A 88 8.58 17.15 -1.27
N HIS A 89 7.34 17.01 -0.80
CA HIS A 89 6.98 16.06 0.24
C HIS A 89 7.25 14.60 -0.17
N ILE A 90 6.89 14.22 -1.41
CA ILE A 90 7.17 12.89 -1.98
C ILE A 90 8.67 12.59 -1.98
N ILE A 91 9.49 13.55 -2.42
CA ILE A 91 10.96 13.40 -2.44
C ILE A 91 11.51 13.18 -1.02
N GLN A 92 11.04 13.95 -0.04
CA GLN A 92 11.51 13.82 1.34
C GLN A 92 11.07 12.51 2.01
N ILE A 93 9.88 11.98 1.66
CA ILE A 93 9.48 10.63 2.07
C ILE A 93 10.40 9.58 1.44
N TYR A 94 10.75 9.73 0.16
CA TYR A 94 11.67 8.83 -0.53
C TYR A 94 13.04 8.78 0.16
N PHE A 95 13.55 9.94 0.61
CA PHE A 95 14.77 10.04 1.43
C PHE A 95 14.57 9.67 2.91
N ARG A 96 13.42 9.10 3.28
CA ARG A 96 13.10 8.59 4.62
C ARG A 96 13.21 9.66 5.71
N LYS A 97 12.83 10.91 5.43
CA LYS A 97 12.83 11.95 6.45
C LYS A 97 11.67 11.77 7.43
N ASN A 98 12.02 11.59 8.71
CA ASN A 98 11.09 11.40 9.82
C ASN A 98 10.00 12.48 9.93
N LEU A 99 10.36 13.74 9.69
CA LEU A 99 9.41 14.86 9.72
C LEU A 99 8.29 14.66 8.70
N HIS A 100 8.65 14.27 7.47
CA HIS A 100 7.69 14.04 6.40
C HIS A 100 6.81 12.83 6.66
N ARG A 101 7.31 11.79 7.34
CA ARG A 101 6.46 10.70 7.83
C ARG A 101 5.37 11.21 8.79
N LYS A 102 5.73 12.07 9.74
CA LYS A 102 4.77 12.63 10.72
C LYS A 102 3.75 13.54 10.03
N ILE A 103 4.21 14.39 9.11
CA ILE A 103 3.34 15.24 8.30
C ILE A 103 2.38 14.37 7.47
N GLN A 104 2.85 13.28 6.88
CA GLN A 104 1.99 12.36 6.12
C GLN A 104 0.92 11.72 6.99
N LEU A 105 1.26 11.27 8.20
CA LEU A 105 0.29 10.74 9.15
C LEU A 105 -0.78 11.79 9.53
N PHE A 106 -0.37 13.04 9.70
CA PHE A 106 -1.28 14.15 9.97
C PHE A 106 -2.19 14.46 8.79
N ILE A 107 -1.67 14.48 7.56
CA ILE A 107 -2.47 14.67 6.34
C ILE A 107 -3.50 13.55 6.18
N ILE A 108 -3.11 12.30 6.43
CA ILE A 108 -4.03 11.15 6.38
C ILE A 108 -5.16 11.33 7.39
N ASP A 109 -4.88 11.76 8.62
CA ASP A 109 -5.91 11.92 9.66
C ASP A 109 -6.96 12.99 9.26
N ILE A 110 -6.48 14.14 8.77
CA ILE A 110 -7.35 15.20 8.25
C ILE A 110 -8.17 14.69 7.07
N HIS A 111 -7.51 14.10 6.07
CA HIS A 111 -8.18 13.67 4.85
C HIS A 111 -9.19 12.55 5.14
N ALA A 112 -8.85 11.59 6.00
CA ALA A 112 -9.75 10.52 6.40
C ALA A 112 -11.02 11.06 7.08
N SER A 113 -10.87 12.01 8.00
CA SER A 113 -12.03 12.64 8.66
C SER A 113 -12.96 13.35 7.66
N PHE A 114 -12.38 14.06 6.69
CA PHE A 114 -13.13 14.74 5.64
C PHE A 114 -13.78 13.76 4.65
N ALA A 115 -13.03 12.76 4.18
CA ALA A 115 -13.49 11.76 3.23
C ALA A 115 -14.63 10.94 3.81
N VAL A 116 -14.53 10.48 5.07
CA VAL A 116 -15.62 9.76 5.74
C VAL A 116 -16.88 10.62 5.84
N GLY A 117 -16.74 11.89 6.21
CA GLY A 117 -17.87 12.82 6.26
C GLY A 117 -18.56 13.00 4.90
N TYR A 118 -17.76 13.17 3.84
CA TYR A 118 -18.27 13.26 2.46
C TYR A 118 -18.98 11.98 2.01
N LEU A 119 -18.38 10.81 2.25
CA LEU A 119 -18.94 9.51 1.86
C LEU A 119 -20.24 9.22 2.61
N PHE A 120 -20.28 9.52 3.92
CA PHE A 120 -21.48 9.39 4.73
C PHE A 120 -22.61 10.30 4.22
N TYR A 121 -22.31 11.57 3.97
CA TYR A 121 -23.29 12.53 3.44
C TYR A 121 -23.92 12.06 2.13
N ASN A 122 -23.10 11.64 1.16
CA ASN A 122 -23.56 11.17 -0.14
C ASN A 122 -24.34 9.84 -0.05
N THR A 123 -23.97 8.97 0.89
CA THR A 123 -24.69 7.72 1.12
C THR A 123 -26.04 7.96 1.80
N ALA A 124 -26.10 8.86 2.78
CA ALA A 124 -27.31 9.17 3.54
C ALA A 124 -28.35 9.97 2.71
N ARG A 125 -27.88 10.89 1.86
CA ARG A 125 -28.76 11.67 0.96
C ARG A 125 -29.19 10.90 -0.29
N GLY A 126 -28.52 9.79 -0.59
CA GLY A 126 -28.63 9.09 -1.86
C GLY A 126 -27.63 9.64 -2.88
N LEU A 127 -27.00 8.74 -3.63
CA LEU A 127 -25.94 9.09 -4.56
C LEU A 127 -26.54 9.85 -5.76
N GLU A 128 -26.06 11.05 -6.02
CA GLU A 128 -26.46 11.80 -7.20
C GLU A 128 -26.03 11.05 -8.46
N SER A 129 -26.90 11.02 -9.47
CA SER A 129 -26.62 10.36 -10.77
C SER A 129 -25.69 11.18 -11.68
N ASP A 130 -25.17 12.30 -11.19
CA ASP A 130 -24.18 13.10 -11.91
C ASP A 130 -22.84 12.34 -12.02
N PRO A 131 -22.32 12.13 -13.24
CA PRO A 131 -21.06 11.42 -13.44
C PRO A 131 -19.87 12.02 -12.69
N ALA A 132 -19.82 13.34 -12.51
CA ALA A 132 -18.72 14.00 -11.80
C ALA A 132 -18.77 13.70 -10.29
N ALA A 133 -19.95 13.79 -9.68
CA ALA A 133 -20.17 13.42 -8.28
C ALA A 133 -19.80 11.94 -8.02
N LEU A 134 -20.21 11.03 -8.91
CA LEU A 134 -19.87 9.61 -8.84
C LEU A 134 -18.35 9.37 -8.93
N PHE A 135 -17.67 10.07 -9.84
CA PHE A 135 -16.22 9.97 -9.99
C PHE A 135 -15.47 10.41 -8.72
N ILE A 136 -15.89 11.53 -8.12
CA ILE A 136 -15.31 12.03 -6.86
C ILE A 136 -15.55 11.01 -5.74
N PHE A 137 -16.76 10.46 -5.64
CA PHE A 137 -17.10 9.46 -4.63
C PHE A 137 -16.22 8.21 -4.72
N ILE A 138 -16.06 7.63 -5.91
CA ILE A 138 -15.21 6.46 -6.14
C ILE A 138 -13.76 6.79 -5.83
N THR A 139 -13.24 7.91 -6.34
CA THR A 139 -11.85 8.31 -6.13
C THR A 139 -11.54 8.49 -4.65
N ARG A 140 -12.39 9.18 -3.90
CA ARG A 140 -12.22 9.36 -2.45
C ARG A 140 -12.25 8.05 -1.68
N THR A 141 -13.13 7.12 -2.09
CA THR A 141 -13.20 5.78 -1.48
C THR A 141 -11.89 5.02 -1.70
N VAL A 142 -11.36 5.05 -2.92
CA VAL A 142 -10.10 4.38 -3.26
C VAL A 142 -8.92 4.99 -2.50
N ILE A 143 -8.82 6.32 -2.45
CA ILE A 143 -7.78 7.03 -1.70
C ILE A 143 -7.87 6.66 -0.21
N LEU A 144 -9.06 6.71 0.39
CA LEU A 144 -9.27 6.38 1.79
C LEU A 144 -8.83 4.95 2.13
N ILE A 145 -9.12 3.97 1.27
CA ILE A 145 -8.67 2.58 1.46
C ILE A 145 -7.13 2.52 1.51
N PHE A 146 -6.45 3.16 0.55
CA PHE A 146 -4.99 3.20 0.52
C PHE A 146 -4.40 3.97 1.70
N GLU A 147 -5.03 5.04 2.14
CA GLU A 147 -4.62 5.82 3.31
C GLU A 147 -4.72 5.03 4.60
N LEU A 148 -5.81 4.28 4.82
CA LEU A 148 -5.97 3.43 6.00
C LEU A 148 -4.93 2.31 6.02
N MET A 149 -4.65 1.70 4.87
CA MET A 149 -3.54 0.74 4.73
C MET A 149 -2.19 1.40 5.05
N LEU A 150 -1.97 2.62 4.54
CA LEU A 150 -0.72 3.36 4.74
C LEU A 150 -0.53 3.77 6.20
N LEU A 151 -1.57 4.24 6.87
CA LEU A 151 -1.58 4.58 8.30
C LEU A 151 -1.12 3.38 9.14
N PHE A 152 -1.70 2.21 8.88
CA PHE A 152 -1.33 0.98 9.58
C PHE A 152 0.13 0.59 9.36
N VAL A 153 0.69 0.86 8.17
CA VAL A 153 2.09 0.58 7.85
C VAL A 153 3.04 1.59 8.48
N LEU A 154 2.77 2.90 8.36
CA LEU A 154 3.66 3.97 8.84
C LEU A 154 3.75 4.06 10.36
N THR A 155 2.75 3.52 11.06
CA THR A 155 2.69 3.52 12.54
C THR A 155 3.55 2.42 13.16
N ARG A 156 4.01 1.42 12.39
CA ARG A 156 4.81 0.31 12.93
C ARG A 156 6.20 0.77 13.37
N ASP A 157 6.63 0.32 14.55
CA ASP A 157 7.93 0.65 15.15
C ASP A 157 9.12 0.34 14.23
N GLU A 158 9.02 -0.75 13.46
CA GLU A 158 10.05 -1.16 12.49
C GLU A 158 10.25 -0.11 11.38
N VAL A 159 9.15 0.48 10.89
CA VAL A 159 9.16 1.53 9.87
C VAL A 159 9.62 2.84 10.51
N VAL A 160 9.19 3.11 11.73
CA VAL A 160 9.63 4.28 12.50
C VAL A 160 11.15 4.30 12.68
N ALA A 161 11.75 3.16 13.00
CA ALA A 161 13.20 2.99 13.10
C ALA A 161 13.89 3.23 11.75
N GLY A 162 13.27 2.80 10.64
CA GLY A 162 13.79 3.02 9.29
C GLY A 162 13.87 4.48 8.84
N PHE A 163 12.96 5.34 9.32
CA PHE A 163 12.99 6.78 9.08
C PHE A 163 13.82 7.56 10.11
N SER A 164 14.11 6.97 11.27
CA SER A 164 14.89 7.61 12.35
C SER A 164 16.39 7.49 12.18
N ARG A 165 16.86 6.51 11.40
CA ARG A 165 18.29 6.32 11.11
C ARG A 165 18.85 7.23 9.99
N SER A 166 17.99 8.00 9.31
CA SER A 166 18.31 8.86 8.17
C SER A 166 18.16 10.37 8.45
N GLY A 167 17.87 10.72 9.70
CA GLY A 167 17.92 12.09 10.23
C GLY A 167 19.24 12.32 10.93
#